data_AF-A0A7R7YPE2-F1
#
_entry.id   AF-A0A7R7YPE2-F1
#
_cell.length_a   1.000
_cell.length_b   1.000
_cell.length_c   1.000
_cell.angle_alpha   90.00
_cell.angle_beta   90.00
_cell.angle_gamma   90.00
#
_symmetry.space_group_name_H-M   'P 1'
#
loop_
_entity.id
_entity.type
_entity.pdbx_description
1 polymer ?
#
loop_
_entity_poly.entity_id
_entity_poly.type
_entity_poly.pdbx_seq_one_letter_code
_entity_poly.pdbx_strand_id
1 'polypeptide(L)'
;MLSQGGIFDLNATILYVTFQFLLLMFLLNFFLYNPVQVIFKERDVYMSLKYKISNAVLSEIKNLVFDYEKRLTIFYKKNKKINFNIEKKLLNKLKIELKILNFYIIHLFNLFILNTTIKTKIITNNLKYFNANILKNIKYKFYLEKNASN
;
A
#
# COMPACT_ATOMS: atom_id res chain seq x y z
N MET A 1 -83.83 29.12 64.90
CA MET A 1 -84.35 28.68 63.59
C MET A 1 -83.19 28.69 62.62
N LEU A 2 -82.83 27.50 62.12
CA LEU A 2 -81.64 27.22 61.33
C LEU A 2 -81.69 28.03 60.01
N SER A 3 -80.83 29.03 59.84
CA SER A 3 -80.47 29.49 58.49
C SER A 3 -79.56 28.41 57.91
N GLN A 4 -80.21 27.44 57.30
CA GLN A 4 -79.67 26.31 56.56
C GLN A 4 -78.39 26.73 55.83
N GLY A 5 -77.27 26.09 56.19
CA GLY A 5 -76.00 26.25 55.49
C GLY A 5 -76.19 25.88 54.02
N GLY A 6 -76.38 26.88 53.19
CA GLY A 6 -76.42 26.75 51.74
C GLY A 6 -75.01 26.87 51.21
N ILE A 7 -74.42 25.74 50.80
CA ILE A 7 -73.17 25.70 50.01
C ILE A 7 -73.39 26.34 48.60
N PHE A 8 -74.63 26.70 48.29
CA PHE A 8 -75.07 27.32 47.05
C PHE A 8 -75.47 28.79 47.24
N ASP A 9 -74.64 29.59 47.91
CA ASP A 9 -74.78 31.04 47.94
C ASP A 9 -74.21 31.64 46.64
N LEU A 10 -75.03 31.72 45.59
CA LEU A 10 -74.71 32.37 44.31
C LEU A 10 -74.76 33.90 44.43
N ASN A 11 -73.98 34.44 45.36
CA ASN A 11 -73.95 35.85 45.69
C ASN A 11 -72.84 36.56 44.88
N ALA A 12 -72.76 37.89 45.00
CA ALA A 12 -71.78 38.72 44.27
C ALA A 12 -70.31 38.28 44.45
N THR A 13 -70.01 37.49 45.48
CA THR A 13 -68.70 36.87 45.72
C THR A 13 -68.23 36.00 44.55
N ILE A 14 -69.13 35.26 43.88
CA ILE A 14 -68.75 34.45 42.71
C ILE A 14 -68.29 35.36 41.59
N LEU A 15 -69.06 36.41 41.28
CA LEU A 15 -68.70 37.36 40.25
C LEU A 15 -67.37 38.08 40.56
N TYR A 16 -67.15 38.43 41.83
CA TYR A 16 -65.91 39.05 42.29
C TYR A 16 -64.70 38.12 42.15
N VAL A 17 -64.81 36.87 42.60
CA VAL A 17 -63.74 35.87 42.45
C VAL A 17 -63.48 35.55 40.97
N THR A 18 -64.53 35.48 40.14
CA THR A 18 -64.38 35.31 38.68
C THR A 18 -63.61 36.47 38.06
N PHE A 19 -63.92 37.71 38.42
CA PHE A 19 -63.18 38.89 37.95
C PHE A 19 -61.71 38.85 38.39
N GLN A 20 -61.44 38.51 39.66
CA GLN A 20 -60.09 38.36 40.17
C GLN A 20 -59.31 37.26 39.43
N PHE A 21 -59.96 36.12 39.16
CA PHE A 21 -59.35 35.02 38.42
C PHE A 21 -59.03 35.41 36.97
N LEU A 22 -59.92 36.14 36.30
CA LEU A 22 -59.67 36.68 34.96
C LEU A 22 -58.48 37.64 34.95
N LEU A 23 -58.43 38.59 35.90
CA LEU A 23 -57.32 39.53 36.03
C LEU A 23 -55.99 38.80 36.28
N LEU A 24 -56.00 37.79 37.16
CA LEU A 24 -54.85 36.95 37.43
C LEU A 24 -54.43 36.14 36.18
N MET A 25 -55.38 35.62 35.40
CA MET A 25 -55.11 34.90 34.15
C MET A 25 -54.39 35.78 33.14
N PHE A 26 -54.80 37.05 32.98
CA PHE A 26 -54.09 37.99 32.11
C PHE A 26 -52.68 38.29 32.58
N LEU A 27 -52.49 38.53 33.88
CA LEU A 27 -51.17 38.76 34.47
C LEU A 27 -50.26 37.55 34.28
N LEU A 28 -50.73 36.34 34.57
CA LEU A 28 -49.98 35.11 34.37
C LEU A 28 -49.67 34.86 32.89
N ASN A 29 -50.59 35.18 31.98
CA ASN A 29 -50.33 35.03 30.55
C ASN A 29 -49.17 35.92 30.09
N PHE A 30 -49.14 37.16 30.54
CA PHE A 30 -48.10 38.11 30.19
C PHE A 30 -46.75 37.80 30.86
N PHE A 31 -46.74 37.59 32.17
CA PHE A 31 -45.51 37.45 32.95
C PHE A 31 -44.93 36.03 32.97
N LEU A 32 -45.75 35.01 32.73
CA LEU A 32 -45.32 33.61 32.86
C LEU A 32 -45.48 32.84 31.55
N TYR A 33 -46.70 32.71 31.03
CA TYR A 33 -46.96 31.76 29.94
C TYR A 33 -46.31 32.19 28.62
N ASN A 34 -46.44 33.45 28.21
CA ASN A 34 -45.80 33.98 27.00
C ASN A 34 -44.25 33.83 27.03
N PRO A 35 -43.53 34.32 28.05
CA PRO A 35 -42.07 34.21 28.07
C PRO A 35 -41.60 32.75 28.16
N VAL A 36 -42.29 31.91 28.93
CA VAL A 36 -41.96 30.47 29.01
C VAL A 36 -42.15 29.78 27.66
N GLN A 37 -43.21 30.10 26.92
CA GLN A 37 -43.45 29.54 25.60
C GLN A 37 -42.37 29.95 24.58
N VAL A 38 -41.86 31.19 24.66
CA VAL A 38 -40.74 31.65 23.83
C VAL A 38 -39.48 30.82 24.11
N ILE A 39 -39.14 30.63 25.40
CA ILE A 39 -37.97 29.84 25.80
C ILE A 39 -38.08 28.39 25.30
N PHE A 40 -39.27 27.77 25.41
CA PHE A 40 -39.47 26.41 24.88
C PHE A 40 -39.24 26.34 23.37
N LYS A 41 -39.80 27.29 22.60
CA LYS A 41 -39.59 27.36 21.14
C LYS A 41 -38.12 27.54 20.79
N GLU A 42 -37.41 28.43 21.46
CA GLU A 42 -35.97 28.66 21.24
C GLU A 42 -35.15 27.40 21.50
N ARG A 43 -35.48 26.66 22.57
CA ARG A 43 -34.81 25.40 22.91
C ARG A 43 -35.07 24.31 21.87
N ASP A 44 -36.30 24.17 21.39
CA ASP A 44 -36.64 23.17 20.37
C ASP A 44 -35.90 23.45 19.05
N VAL A 45 -35.85 24.72 18.66
CA VAL A 45 -35.07 25.17 17.50
C VAL A 45 -33.58 24.91 17.71
N TYR A 46 -33.04 25.25 18.88
CA TYR A 46 -31.63 25.03 19.20
C TYR A 46 -31.25 23.54 19.14
N MET A 47 -32.05 22.67 19.77
CA MET A 47 -31.80 21.23 19.80
C MET A 47 -31.86 20.62 18.40
N SER A 48 -32.90 20.96 17.62
CA SER A 48 -33.04 20.44 16.26
C SER A 48 -31.94 20.91 15.32
N LEU A 49 -31.52 22.18 15.41
CA LEU A 49 -30.39 22.71 14.63
C LEU A 49 -29.07 22.05 15.02
N LYS A 50 -28.77 21.92 16.32
CA LYS A 50 -27.56 21.25 16.78
C LYS A 50 -27.52 19.80 16.33
N TYR A 51 -28.63 19.08 16.43
CA TYR A 51 -28.74 17.72 15.93
C TYR A 51 -28.48 17.63 14.42
N LYS A 52 -29.10 18.50 13.62
CA LYS A 52 -28.89 18.55 12.17
C LYS A 52 -27.43 18.82 11.80
N ILE A 53 -26.81 19.82 12.43
CA ILE A 53 -25.41 20.17 12.17
C ILE A 53 -24.49 19.01 12.56
N SER A 54 -24.66 18.43 13.75
CA SER A 54 -23.86 17.29 14.19
C SER A 54 -23.98 16.09 13.25
N ASN A 55 -25.19 15.81 12.75
CA ASN A 55 -25.39 14.73 11.78
C ASN A 55 -24.74 15.04 10.42
N ALA A 56 -24.82 16.29 9.95
CA ALA A 56 -24.17 16.70 8.71
C ALA A 56 -22.64 16.55 8.83
N VAL A 57 -22.06 17.05 9.92
CA VAL A 57 -20.62 16.90 10.23
C VAL A 57 -20.24 15.43 10.35
N LEU A 58 -21.03 14.61 11.03
CA LEU A 58 -20.78 13.17 11.14
C LEU A 58 -20.80 12.48 9.78
N SER A 59 -21.74 12.85 8.90
CA SER A 59 -21.81 12.32 7.55
C SER A 59 -20.60 12.71 6.71
N GLU A 60 -20.14 13.96 6.83
CA GLU A 60 -18.95 14.45 6.13
C GLU A 60 -17.68 13.73 6.60
N ILE A 61 -17.51 13.58 7.92
CA ILE A 61 -16.39 12.82 8.49
C ILE A 61 -16.41 11.37 7.99
N LYS A 62 -17.58 10.71 7.95
CA LYS A 62 -17.69 9.35 7.42
C LYS A 62 -17.24 9.26 5.95
N ASN A 63 -17.61 10.24 5.13
CA ASN A 63 -17.17 10.29 3.73
C ASN A 63 -15.65 10.50 3.63
N LEU A 64 -15.09 11.40 4.43
CA LEU A 64 -13.64 11.64 4.48
C LEU A 64 -12.86 10.39 4.92
N VAL A 65 -13.34 9.69 5.95
CA VAL A 65 -12.74 8.44 6.43
C VAL A 65 -12.82 7.37 5.34
N PHE A 66 -13.96 7.21 4.68
CA PHE A 66 -14.13 6.26 3.59
C PHE A 66 -13.16 6.53 2.43
N ASP A 67 -13.04 7.78 1.99
CA ASP A 67 -12.12 8.16 0.93
C ASP A 67 -10.66 7.95 1.33
N TYR A 68 -10.32 8.23 2.58
CA TYR A 68 -8.99 7.98 3.13
C TYR A 68 -8.65 6.48 3.15
N GLU A 69 -9.54 5.63 3.66
CA GLU A 69 -9.36 4.16 3.67
C GLU A 69 -9.25 3.58 2.26
N LYS A 70 -10.06 4.09 1.32
CA LYS A 70 -9.98 3.74 -0.10
C LYS A 70 -8.63 4.11 -0.69
N ARG A 71 -8.14 5.33 -0.44
CA ARG A 71 -6.82 5.79 -0.91
C ARG A 71 -5.68 4.96 -0.31
N LEU A 72 -5.74 4.64 0.98
CA LEU A 72 -4.78 3.75 1.62
C LEU A 72 -4.74 2.38 0.96
N THR A 73 -5.90 1.78 0.72
CA THR A 73 -6.01 0.45 0.09
C THR A 73 -5.42 0.48 -1.33
N ILE A 74 -5.70 1.53 -2.11
CA ILE A 74 -5.14 1.70 -3.46
C ILE A 74 -3.62 1.89 -3.39
N PHE A 75 -3.12 2.70 -2.45
CA PHE A 75 -1.70 2.94 -2.26
C PHE A 75 -0.95 1.64 -1.92
N TYR A 76 -1.43 0.85 -0.96
CA TYR A 76 -0.83 -0.44 -0.61
C TYR A 76 -0.85 -1.43 -1.78
N LYS A 77 -1.98 -1.57 -2.49
CA LYS A 77 -2.07 -2.44 -3.67
C LYS A 77 -1.09 -2.02 -4.76
N LYS A 78 -1.00 -0.71 -5.03
CA LYS A 78 -0.10 -0.14 -6.04
C LYS A 78 1.36 -0.38 -5.67
N ASN A 79 1.76 -0.09 -4.43
CA ASN A 79 3.14 -0.30 -3.98
C ASN A 79 3.53 -1.77 -3.98
N LYS A 80 2.65 -2.68 -3.55
CA LYS A 80 2.91 -4.13 -3.62
C LYS A 80 3.15 -4.58 -5.07
N LYS A 81 2.34 -4.09 -6.01
CA LYS A 81 2.50 -4.39 -7.45
C LYS A 81 3.80 -3.80 -8.02
N ILE A 82 4.14 -2.57 -7.65
CA ILE A 82 5.39 -1.91 -8.05
C ILE A 82 6.59 -2.71 -7.54
N ASN A 83 6.61 -3.06 -6.26
CA ASN A 83 7.72 -3.81 -5.66
C ASN A 83 7.92 -5.18 -6.33
N PHE A 84 6.83 -5.94 -6.53
CA PHE A 84 6.87 -7.20 -7.25
C PHE A 84 7.40 -7.06 -8.69
N ASN A 85 6.97 -6.03 -9.41
CA ASN A 85 7.45 -5.75 -10.76
C ASN A 85 8.93 -5.38 -10.78
N ILE A 86 9.40 -4.62 -9.79
CA ILE A 86 10.82 -4.26 -9.63
C ILE A 86 11.65 -5.51 -9.37
N GLU A 87 11.27 -6.34 -8.40
CA GLU A 87 11.95 -7.60 -8.08
C GLU A 87 12.05 -8.50 -9.32
N LYS A 88 10.95 -8.68 -10.04
CA LYS A 88 10.91 -9.46 -11.28
C LYS A 88 11.84 -8.88 -12.36
N LYS A 89 11.85 -7.54 -12.53
CA LYS A 89 12.70 -6.86 -13.51
C LYS A 89 14.19 -7.02 -13.17
N LEU A 90 14.55 -6.89 -11.89
CA LEU A 90 15.92 -7.10 -11.41
C LEU A 90 16.37 -8.54 -11.65
N LEU A 91 15.54 -9.52 -11.30
CA LEU A 91 15.85 -10.94 -11.51
C LEU A 91 16.05 -11.26 -13.00
N ASN A 92 15.20 -10.71 -13.87
CA ASN A 92 15.36 -10.86 -15.32
C ASN A 92 16.65 -10.22 -15.84
N LYS A 93 17.00 -9.01 -15.37
CA LYS A 93 18.24 -8.33 -15.75
C LYS A 93 19.46 -9.17 -15.34
N LEU A 94 19.49 -9.64 -14.10
CA LEU A 94 20.56 -10.48 -13.57
C LEU A 94 20.70 -11.78 -14.38
N LYS A 95 19.57 -12.41 -14.73
CA LYS A 95 19.57 -13.61 -15.59
C LYS A 95 20.18 -13.36 -16.97
N ILE A 96 19.91 -12.20 -17.58
CA ILE A 96 20.49 -11.81 -18.86
C ILE A 96 22.00 -11.57 -18.72
N GLU A 97 22.43 -10.81 -17.71
CA GLU A 97 23.84 -10.54 -17.45
C GLU A 97 24.64 -11.84 -17.22
N LEU A 98 24.10 -12.77 -16.43
CA LEU A 98 24.70 -14.10 -16.24
C LEU A 98 24.82 -14.87 -17.56
N LYS A 99 23.80 -14.81 -18.42
CA LYS A 99 23.84 -15.49 -19.73
C LYS A 99 24.94 -14.92 -20.63
N ILE A 100 25.08 -13.59 -20.65
CA ILE A 100 26.13 -12.89 -21.41
C ILE A 100 27.51 -13.26 -20.86
N LEU A 101 27.68 -13.22 -19.54
CA LEU A 101 28.94 -13.57 -18.88
C LEU A 101 29.32 -15.03 -19.20
N ASN A 102 28.37 -15.95 -19.13
CA ASN A 102 28.61 -17.36 -19.46
C ASN A 102 29.03 -17.54 -20.92
N PHE A 103 28.40 -16.85 -21.85
CA PHE A 103 28.80 -16.86 -23.26
C PHE A 103 30.26 -16.39 -23.44
N TYR A 104 30.64 -15.30 -22.78
CA TYR A 104 32.00 -14.76 -22.84
C TYR A 104 33.03 -15.74 -22.24
N ILE A 105 32.72 -16.35 -21.10
CA ILE A 105 33.57 -17.38 -20.47
C ILE A 105 33.78 -18.56 -21.41
N ILE A 106 32.70 -19.09 -22.01
CA ILE A 106 32.78 -20.22 -22.94
C ILE A 106 33.65 -19.85 -24.16
N HIS A 107 33.46 -18.65 -24.71
CA HIS A 107 34.25 -18.18 -25.84
C HIS A 107 35.75 -18.09 -25.51
N LEU A 108 36.11 -17.48 -24.38
CA LEU A 108 37.50 -17.42 -23.92
C LEU A 108 38.10 -18.81 -23.69
N PHE A 109 37.33 -19.71 -23.09
CA PHE A 109 37.77 -21.08 -22.84
C PHE A 109 38.03 -21.83 -24.15
N ASN A 110 37.15 -21.69 -25.15
CA ASN A 110 37.34 -22.27 -26.47
C ASN A 110 38.57 -21.71 -27.19
N LEU A 111 38.82 -20.40 -27.10
CA LEU A 111 40.04 -19.79 -27.63
C LEU A 111 41.30 -20.37 -26.97
N PHE A 112 41.26 -20.57 -25.65
CA PHE A 112 42.37 -21.18 -24.92
C PHE A 112 42.61 -22.63 -25.37
N ILE A 113 41.55 -23.44 -25.49
CA ILE A 113 41.64 -24.82 -26.02
C ILE A 113 42.23 -24.82 -27.44
N LEU A 114 41.75 -23.93 -28.31
CA LEU A 114 42.25 -23.84 -29.67
C LEU A 114 43.75 -23.49 -29.70
N ASN A 115 44.16 -22.49 -28.93
CA ASN A 115 45.56 -22.08 -28.88
C ASN A 115 46.47 -23.19 -28.34
N THR A 116 46.05 -23.87 -27.26
CA THR A 116 46.79 -24.98 -26.68
C THR A 116 46.88 -26.17 -27.63
N THR A 117 45.80 -26.53 -28.32
CA THR A 117 45.80 -27.61 -29.32
C THR A 117 46.67 -27.30 -30.54
N ILE A 118 46.69 -26.05 -31.01
CA ILE A 118 47.60 -25.61 -32.08
C ILE A 118 49.05 -25.74 -31.61
N LYS A 119 49.38 -25.24 -30.40
CA LYS A 119 50.74 -25.30 -29.86
C LYS A 119 51.22 -26.73 -29.67
N THR A 120 50.38 -27.63 -29.14
CA THR A 120 50.74 -29.05 -29.00
C THR A 120 50.91 -29.74 -30.36
N LYS A 121 50.09 -29.40 -31.37
CA LYS A 121 50.27 -29.90 -32.73
C LYS A 121 51.60 -29.46 -33.35
N ILE A 122 51.99 -28.19 -33.16
CA ILE A 122 53.29 -27.68 -33.62
C ILE A 122 54.44 -28.44 -32.93
N ILE A 123 54.39 -28.59 -31.60
CA ILE A 123 55.42 -29.31 -30.84
C ILE A 123 55.54 -30.76 -31.30
N THR A 124 54.41 -31.47 -31.45
CA THR A 124 54.41 -32.87 -31.88
C THR A 124 54.94 -33.06 -33.30
N ASN A 125 54.62 -32.15 -34.23
CA ASN A 125 55.18 -32.17 -35.58
C ASN A 125 56.70 -31.95 -35.58
N ASN A 126 57.18 -30.98 -34.80
CA ASN A 126 58.61 -30.69 -34.67
C ASN A 126 59.36 -31.90 -34.08
N LEU A 127 58.79 -32.55 -33.04
CA LEU A 127 59.36 -33.75 -32.44
C LEU A 127 59.37 -34.93 -33.43
N LYS A 128 58.32 -35.12 -34.24
CA LYS A 128 58.31 -36.14 -35.31
C LYS A 128 59.43 -35.92 -36.32
N TYR A 129 59.60 -34.68 -36.79
CA TYR A 129 60.66 -34.33 -37.74
C TYR A 129 62.05 -34.59 -37.14
N PHE A 130 62.28 -34.14 -35.90
CA PHE A 130 63.53 -34.36 -35.19
C PHE A 130 63.85 -35.85 -34.99
N ASN A 131 62.87 -36.65 -34.55
CA ASN A 131 63.03 -38.09 -34.38
C ASN A 131 63.35 -38.80 -35.70
N ALA A 132 62.73 -38.39 -36.82
CA ALA A 132 63.03 -38.94 -38.13
C ALA A 132 64.49 -38.64 -38.55
N ASN A 133 64.97 -37.42 -38.30
CA ASN A 133 66.36 -37.04 -38.57
C ASN A 133 67.35 -37.83 -37.69
N ILE A 134 67.08 -37.97 -36.39
CA ILE A 134 67.90 -38.80 -35.50
C ILE A 134 67.95 -40.24 -36.01
N LEU A 135 66.80 -40.82 -36.38
CA LEU A 135 66.75 -42.18 -36.89
C LEU A 135 67.59 -42.35 -38.17
N LYS A 136 67.55 -41.35 -39.08
CA LYS A 136 68.38 -41.35 -40.28
C LYS A 136 69.87 -41.28 -39.94
N ASN A 137 70.27 -40.42 -39.01
CA ASN A 137 71.66 -40.29 -38.57
C ASN A 137 72.17 -41.56 -37.89
N ILE A 138 71.36 -42.18 -37.02
CA ILE A 138 71.69 -43.45 -36.37
C ILE A 138 71.89 -44.56 -37.42
N LYS A 139 70.96 -44.69 -38.38
CA LYS A 139 71.08 -45.67 -39.47
C LYS A 139 72.35 -45.48 -40.30
N TYR A 140 72.69 -44.23 -40.62
CA TYR A 140 73.90 -43.90 -41.37
C TYR A 140 75.17 -44.27 -40.58
N LYS A 141 75.20 -44.01 -39.27
CA LYS A 141 76.32 -44.39 -38.39
C LYS A 141 76.54 -45.91 -38.38
N PHE A 142 75.47 -46.70 -38.20
CA PHE A 142 75.57 -48.17 -38.25
C PHE A 142 76.05 -48.70 -39.61
N TYR A 143 75.66 -48.05 -40.71
CA TYR A 143 76.14 -48.42 -42.05
C TYR A 143 77.65 -48.20 -42.19
N LEU A 144 78.17 -47.06 -41.71
CA LEU A 144 79.60 -46.78 -41.70
C LEU A 144 80.38 -47.77 -40.83
N GLU A 145 79.90 -48.07 -39.63
CA GLU A 145 80.55 -49.03 -38.72
C GLU A 145 80.63 -50.43 -39.33
N LYS A 146 79.59 -50.89 -40.03
CA LYS A 146 79.57 -52.20 -40.70
C LYS A 146 80.52 -52.29 -41.91
N ASN A 147 80.76 -51.18 -42.58
CA ASN A 147 81.66 -51.12 -43.75
C ASN A 147 83.13 -50.84 -43.35
N ALA A 148 83.38 -50.39 -42.13
CA ALA A 148 84.73 -50.21 -41.59
C ALA A 148 85.31 -51.50 -40.95
N SER A 149 84.50 -52.55 -40.77
CA SER A 149 84.88 -53.85 -40.21
C SER A 149 85.14 -54.95 -41.25
N ASN A 150 85.19 -54.60 -42.55
CA ASN A 150 85.66 -55.43 -43.66
C ASN A 150 87.02 -54.90 -44.13
#